data_AF-A0A6I9MT05-F1
#
_entry.id   AF-A0A6I9MT05-F1
#
_cell.length_a   1.000
_cell.length_b   1.000
_cell.length_c   1.000
_cell.angle_alpha   90.00
_cell.angle_beta   90.00
_cell.angle_gamma   90.00
#
_symmetry.space_group_name_H-M   'P 1'
#
loop_
_entity.id
_entity.type
_entity.pdbx_description
1 polymer ?
#
loop_
_entity_poly.entity_id
_entity_poly.type
_entity_poly.pdbx_seq_one_letter_code
_entity_poly.pdbx_strand_id
1 'polypeptide(L)'
;RKSTFGNVSAPSLSGLDAEQLKPAKECTPIEYPKPDGKISFDLLSSVALSGTNHEGDQPAHLTLKNDSIPVERNLAIYDGPEQRFCPAGVYEYVPLETGDGMRLQINAQNCVHCKTCDIKDPSQNINWVVPEGGGGPAYNGM
;
A
#
# COMPACT_ATOMS: atom_id res chain seq x y z
N ARG A 1 -31.21 5.60 -26.59
CA ARG A 1 -31.16 6.22 -25.24
C ARG A 1 -29.83 6.93 -25.13
N LYS A 2 -29.83 8.28 -25.13
CA LYS A 2 -28.61 9.09 -25.08
C LYS A 2 -28.01 8.97 -23.68
N SER A 3 -26.85 8.34 -23.52
CA SER A 3 -26.08 8.42 -22.27
C SER A 3 -25.26 9.70 -22.30
N THR A 4 -25.71 10.70 -21.55
CA THR A 4 -24.90 11.85 -21.15
C THR A 4 -23.89 11.37 -20.12
N PHE A 5 -22.75 10.86 -20.56
CA PHE A 5 -21.55 10.88 -19.73
C PHE A 5 -21.11 12.35 -19.68
N GLY A 6 -21.30 12.98 -18.53
CA GLY A 6 -20.80 14.34 -18.31
C GLY A 6 -19.28 14.34 -18.51
N ASN A 7 -18.79 15.25 -19.34
CA ASN A 7 -17.38 15.60 -19.40
C ASN A 7 -16.98 16.20 -18.05
N VAL A 8 -16.51 15.37 -17.13
CA VAL A 8 -15.71 15.85 -16.01
C VAL A 8 -14.32 16.06 -16.58
N SER A 9 -13.98 17.31 -16.88
CA SER A 9 -12.61 17.69 -17.17
C SER A 9 -11.74 17.28 -15.98
N ALA A 10 -10.91 16.24 -16.16
CA ALA A 10 -9.91 15.89 -15.17
C ALA A 10 -9.03 17.13 -14.93
N PRO A 11 -8.83 17.57 -13.68
CA PRO A 11 -7.88 18.63 -13.41
C PRO A 11 -6.51 18.19 -13.96
N SER A 12 -5.76 19.11 -14.55
CA SER A 12 -4.38 18.84 -14.94
C SER A 12 -3.58 18.55 -13.66
N LEU A 13 -3.42 17.27 -13.33
CA LEU A 13 -2.60 16.83 -12.21
C LEU A 13 -1.14 17.11 -12.61
N SER A 14 -0.60 18.24 -12.17
CA SER A 14 0.82 18.56 -12.26
C SER A 14 1.44 18.43 -10.87
N GLY A 15 2.61 17.80 -10.76
CA GLY A 15 3.31 17.61 -9.49
C GLY A 15 3.68 16.15 -9.23
N LEU A 16 4.07 15.84 -8.00
CA LEU A 16 4.41 14.47 -7.60
C LEU A 16 3.12 13.67 -7.37
N ASP A 17 3.15 12.36 -7.67
CA ASP A 17 2.02 11.47 -7.40
C ASP A 17 1.66 11.42 -5.91
N ALA A 18 2.65 11.51 -5.03
CA ALA A 18 2.48 11.60 -3.58
C ALA A 18 1.56 12.76 -3.15
N GLU A 19 1.53 13.85 -3.91
CA GLU A 19 0.78 15.07 -3.57
C GLU A 19 -0.68 15.04 -4.07
N GLN A 20 -1.07 13.99 -4.80
CA GLN A 20 -2.38 13.95 -5.47
C GLN A 20 -3.49 13.29 -4.63
N LEU A 21 -3.22 12.91 -3.37
CA LEU A 21 -4.24 12.37 -2.46
C LEU A 21 -5.05 13.50 -1.81
N LYS A 22 -6.37 13.32 -1.73
CA LYS A 22 -7.23 14.15 -0.88
C LYS A 22 -7.35 13.53 0.51
N PRO A 23 -7.54 14.34 1.57
CA PRO A 23 -7.87 13.83 2.90
C PRO A 23 -9.08 12.89 2.85
N ALA A 24 -9.07 11.82 3.65
CA ALA A 24 -10.11 10.79 3.62
C ALA A 24 -11.51 11.37 3.92
N LYS A 25 -11.59 12.36 4.82
CA LYS A 25 -12.83 13.08 5.17
C LYS A 25 -13.51 13.82 4.01
N GLU A 26 -12.78 14.06 2.91
CA GLU A 26 -13.27 14.74 1.70
C GLU A 26 -13.66 13.75 0.59
N CYS A 27 -13.51 12.45 0.85
CA CYS A 27 -13.75 11.38 -0.09
C CYS A 27 -14.89 10.48 0.38
N THR A 28 -15.51 9.77 -0.56
CA THR A 28 -16.44 8.68 -0.24
C THR A 28 -15.69 7.36 -0.32
N PRO A 29 -15.73 6.51 0.73
CA PRO A 29 -15.16 5.17 0.65
C PRO A 29 -15.73 4.37 -0.52
N ILE A 30 -14.88 3.58 -1.17
CA ILE A 30 -15.27 2.71 -2.28
C ILE A 30 -15.60 1.33 -1.70
N GLU A 31 -16.81 0.86 -1.96
CA GLU A 31 -17.25 -0.49 -1.61
C GLU A 31 -16.79 -1.49 -2.67
N TYR A 32 -15.73 -2.25 -2.37
CA TYR A 32 -15.24 -3.32 -3.24
C TYR A 32 -15.99 -4.63 -2.95
N PRO A 33 -16.46 -5.37 -3.98
CA PRO A 33 -17.02 -6.69 -3.79
C PRO A 33 -16.02 -7.65 -3.15
N LYS A 34 -16.51 -8.57 -2.31
CA LYS A 34 -15.69 -9.66 -1.78
C LYS A 34 -15.20 -10.57 -2.94
N PRO A 35 -13.97 -11.10 -2.87
CA PRO A 35 -13.48 -12.02 -3.89
C PRO A 35 -14.33 -13.31 -3.94
N ASP A 36 -14.53 -13.84 -5.13
CA ASP A 36 -15.35 -15.05 -5.38
C ASP A 36 -14.54 -16.35 -5.44
N GLY A 37 -13.20 -16.25 -5.43
CA GLY A 37 -12.26 -17.38 -5.50
C GLY A 37 -12.20 -18.05 -6.88
N LYS A 38 -12.76 -17.44 -7.93
CA LYS A 38 -12.80 -17.98 -9.30
C LYS A 38 -12.27 -16.98 -10.32
N ILE A 39 -12.78 -15.76 -10.28
CA ILE A 39 -12.40 -14.64 -11.15
C ILE A 39 -11.69 -13.57 -10.31
N SER A 40 -12.12 -13.37 -9.06
CA SER A 40 -11.52 -12.43 -8.12
C SER A 40 -11.00 -13.16 -6.88
N PHE A 41 -9.83 -12.74 -6.42
CA PHE A 41 -9.08 -13.43 -5.36
C PHE A 41 -8.67 -12.43 -4.28
N ASP A 42 -8.39 -12.94 -3.09
CA ASP A 42 -7.84 -12.14 -2.01
C ASP A 42 -6.34 -11.84 -2.25
N LEU A 43 -5.82 -10.90 -1.47
CA LEU A 43 -4.45 -10.43 -1.60
C LEU A 43 -3.41 -11.50 -1.25
N LEU A 44 -3.67 -12.33 -0.23
CA LEU A 44 -2.68 -13.31 0.25
C LEU A 44 -2.53 -14.47 -0.72
N SER A 45 -3.64 -14.97 -1.30
CA SER A 45 -3.57 -15.96 -2.37
C SER A 45 -2.85 -15.41 -3.61
N SER A 46 -3.04 -14.12 -3.93
CA SER A 46 -2.33 -13.44 -5.03
C SER A 46 -0.82 -13.33 -4.77
N VAL A 47 -0.42 -12.96 -3.54
CA VAL A 47 1.01 -12.90 -3.13
C VAL A 47 1.66 -14.28 -3.17
N ALA A 48 0.96 -15.33 -2.73
CA ALA A 48 1.49 -16.68 -2.82
C ALA A 48 1.84 -17.08 -4.27
N LEU A 49 1.03 -16.68 -5.24
CA LEU A 49 1.27 -16.96 -6.66
C LEU A 49 2.40 -16.11 -7.29
N SER A 50 2.78 -15.00 -6.67
CA SER A 50 3.98 -14.26 -7.09
C SER A 50 5.28 -15.00 -6.73
N GLY A 51 5.19 -16.01 -5.86
CA GLY A 51 6.33 -16.74 -5.32
C GLY A 51 7.32 -15.84 -4.57
N THR A 52 6.87 -14.68 -4.09
CA THR A 52 7.75 -13.75 -3.39
C THR A 52 8.10 -14.27 -2.01
N ASN A 53 9.36 -14.15 -1.62
CA ASN A 53 9.81 -14.47 -0.28
C ASN A 53 11.10 -13.71 0.06
N HIS A 54 11.36 -13.54 1.36
CA HIS A 54 12.60 -12.96 1.88
C HIS A 54 13.04 -13.75 3.12
N GLU A 55 14.34 -13.75 3.43
CA GLU A 55 14.85 -14.25 4.71
C GLU A 55 14.20 -13.45 5.86
N GLY A 56 13.76 -14.15 6.91
CA GLY A 56 12.95 -13.56 7.97
C GLY A 56 13.74 -12.77 9.01
N ASP A 57 15.03 -13.07 9.15
CA ASP A 57 15.94 -12.42 10.12
C ASP A 57 16.70 -11.22 9.52
N GLN A 58 16.29 -10.74 8.34
CA GLN A 58 16.87 -9.54 7.73
C GLN A 58 16.08 -8.28 8.14
N PRO A 59 16.74 -7.10 8.23
CA PRO A 59 16.04 -5.85 8.49
C PRO A 59 15.04 -5.52 7.38
N ALA A 60 13.93 -4.88 7.75
CA ALA A 60 12.93 -4.46 6.76
C ALA A 60 13.56 -3.48 5.76
N HIS A 61 13.51 -3.84 4.47
CA HIS A 61 14.00 -3.02 3.37
C HIS A 61 13.03 -1.88 2.96
N LEU A 62 11.94 -1.73 3.72
CA LEU A 62 10.97 -0.66 3.63
C LEU A 62 11.20 0.24 4.84
N THR A 63 12.19 1.14 4.76
CA THR A 63 12.56 1.98 5.90
C THR A 63 11.65 3.19 6.00
N LEU A 64 11.47 3.70 7.22
CA LEU A 64 10.75 4.94 7.48
C LEU A 64 11.76 6.02 7.88
N LYS A 65 11.59 7.24 7.36
CA LYS A 65 12.37 8.40 7.84
C LYS A 65 11.96 8.81 9.25
N ASN A 66 10.69 8.58 9.59
CA ASN A 66 10.11 8.77 10.92
C ASN A 66 8.99 7.75 11.16
N ASP A 67 9.11 6.95 12.22
CA ASP A 67 8.16 5.89 12.58
C ASP A 67 6.80 6.40 13.09
N SER A 68 6.69 7.68 13.50
CA SER A 68 5.43 8.24 14.01
C SER A 68 4.46 8.65 12.89
N ILE A 69 5.00 9.04 11.73
CA ILE A 69 4.26 9.63 10.61
C ILE A 69 3.15 8.72 10.04
N PRO A 70 3.33 7.40 9.89
CA PRO A 70 2.25 6.55 9.43
C PRO A 70 0.99 6.71 10.28
N VAL A 71 1.11 6.65 11.60
CA VAL A 71 -0.05 6.77 12.50
C VAL A 71 -0.52 8.23 12.60
N GLU A 72 0.38 9.16 12.89
CA GLU A 72 0.05 10.55 13.17
C GLU A 72 -0.48 11.33 11.96
N ARG A 73 -0.12 10.91 10.74
CA ARG A 73 -0.48 11.61 9.50
C ARG A 73 -1.17 10.71 8.49
N ASN A 74 -0.55 9.59 8.09
CA ASN A 74 -1.10 8.80 6.99
C ASN A 74 -2.44 8.16 7.37
N LEU A 75 -2.52 7.53 8.54
CA LEU A 75 -3.76 7.02 9.11
C LEU A 75 -4.72 8.16 9.48
N ALA A 76 -4.25 9.15 10.23
CA ALA A 76 -5.12 10.21 10.76
C ALA A 76 -5.78 11.09 9.68
N ILE A 77 -5.09 11.37 8.56
CA ILE A 77 -5.58 12.30 7.52
C ILE A 77 -6.07 11.56 6.28
N TYR A 78 -5.37 10.51 5.86
CA TYR A 78 -5.60 9.79 4.60
C TYR A 78 -6.15 8.38 4.79
N ASP A 79 -6.45 7.97 6.02
CA ASP A 79 -7.00 6.66 6.36
C ASP A 79 -6.09 5.48 5.93
N GLY A 80 -4.78 5.69 6.09
CA GLY A 80 -3.74 4.68 5.92
C GLY A 80 -3.67 4.12 4.50
N PRO A 81 -3.40 4.96 3.47
CA PRO A 81 -3.44 4.57 2.07
C PRO A 81 -2.48 3.42 1.73
N GLU A 82 -1.40 3.25 2.49
CA GLU A 82 -0.42 2.15 2.34
C GLU A 82 -1.01 0.76 2.54
N GLN A 83 -2.12 0.62 3.26
CA GLN A 83 -2.87 -0.63 3.38
C GLN A 83 -3.60 -1.00 2.08
N ARG A 84 -3.75 -0.06 1.13
CA ARG A 84 -4.58 -0.22 -0.07
C ARG A 84 -3.79 -0.11 -1.36
N PHE A 85 -2.84 0.81 -1.46
CA PHE A 85 -2.00 0.93 -2.65
C PHE A 85 -0.92 -0.16 -2.73
N CYS A 86 -0.57 -0.78 -1.60
CA CYS A 86 0.42 -1.84 -1.59
C CYS A 86 -0.20 -3.11 -2.22
N PRO A 87 0.37 -3.63 -3.33
CA PRO A 87 -0.19 -4.79 -4.01
C PRO A 87 0.12 -6.11 -3.31
N ALA A 88 0.71 -6.08 -2.11
CA ALA A 88 1.18 -7.28 -1.41
C ALA A 88 0.90 -7.31 0.10
N GLY A 89 0.11 -6.37 0.62
CA GLY A 89 -0.27 -6.37 2.04
C GLY A 89 0.92 -6.25 2.99
N VAL A 90 1.95 -5.48 2.59
CA VAL A 90 3.15 -5.26 3.41
C VAL A 90 2.82 -4.38 4.62
N TYR A 91 1.89 -3.44 4.49
CA TYR A 91 1.58 -2.46 5.52
C TYR A 91 0.22 -2.76 6.15
N GLU A 92 0.19 -2.92 7.46
CA GLU A 92 -1.03 -3.16 8.23
C GLU A 92 -1.01 -2.31 9.50
N TYR A 93 -2.13 -1.65 9.84
CA TYR A 93 -2.26 -0.97 11.11
C TYR A 93 -2.89 -1.91 12.13
N VAL A 94 -2.11 -2.29 13.14
CA VAL A 94 -2.54 -3.22 14.19
C VAL A 94 -2.71 -2.46 15.52
N PRO A 95 -3.65 -2.89 16.40
CA PRO A 95 -3.82 -2.28 17.71
C PRO A 95 -2.53 -2.33 18.54
N LEU A 96 -2.29 -1.27 19.33
CA LEU A 96 -1.23 -1.29 20.33
C LEU A 96 -1.57 -2.29 21.46
N GLU A 97 -0.54 -2.92 22.04
CA GLU A 97 -0.72 -3.87 23.16
C GLU A 97 -1.33 -3.21 24.41
N THR A 98 -1.14 -1.90 24.56
CA THR A 98 -1.74 -1.08 25.62
C THR A 98 -3.26 -0.91 25.45
N GLY A 99 -3.82 -1.24 24.29
CA GLY A 99 -5.25 -1.13 23.96
C GLY A 99 -5.67 0.21 23.35
N ASP A 100 -4.90 1.29 23.58
CA ASP A 100 -5.19 2.62 23.05
C ASP A 100 -4.31 2.93 21.84
N GLY A 101 -4.94 3.04 20.66
CA GLY A 101 -4.28 3.45 19.42
C GLY A 101 -3.81 2.29 18.52
N MET A 102 -3.12 2.66 17.44
CA MET A 102 -2.63 1.75 16.41
C MET A 102 -1.13 1.93 16.23
N ARG A 103 -0.45 0.88 15.76
CA ARG A 103 0.92 0.94 15.22
C ARG A 103 0.93 0.41 13.80
N LEU A 104 1.87 0.90 12.99
CA LEU A 104 2.16 0.29 11.70
C LEU A 104 2.97 -1.00 11.92
N GLN A 105 2.55 -2.08 11.27
CA GLN A 105 3.30 -3.30 11.10
C GLN A 105 3.75 -3.43 9.64
N ILE A 106 5.05 -3.71 9.44
CA ILE A 106 5.65 -3.89 8.11
C ILE A 106 5.99 -5.37 7.93
N ASN A 107 5.16 -6.09 7.19
CA ASN A 107 5.34 -7.49 6.79
C ASN A 107 6.27 -7.57 5.57
N ALA A 108 7.54 -7.18 5.74
CA ALA A 108 8.50 -6.98 4.64
C ALA A 108 8.72 -8.22 3.75
N GLN A 109 8.51 -9.42 4.28
CA GLN A 109 8.65 -10.68 3.55
C GLN A 109 7.72 -10.78 2.33
N ASN A 110 6.55 -10.12 2.37
CA ASN A 110 5.57 -10.12 1.28
C ASN A 110 5.94 -9.16 0.13
N CYS A 111 6.98 -8.33 0.27
CA CYS A 111 7.22 -7.26 -0.69
C CYS A 111 7.49 -7.81 -2.10
N VAL A 112 6.85 -7.23 -3.11
CA VAL A 112 7.03 -7.62 -4.53
C VAL A 112 7.88 -6.63 -5.32
N HIS A 113 8.56 -5.72 -4.62
CA HIS A 113 9.49 -4.73 -5.17
C HIS A 113 8.90 -3.79 -6.23
N CYS A 114 7.57 -3.59 -6.23
CA CYS A 114 6.87 -2.72 -7.17
C CYS A 114 7.21 -1.22 -7.04
N LYS A 115 7.80 -0.82 -5.90
CA LYS A 115 8.16 0.57 -5.54
C LYS A 115 7.00 1.54 -5.34
N THR A 116 5.75 1.08 -5.41
CA THR A 116 4.56 1.94 -5.24
C THR A 116 4.57 2.72 -3.92
N CYS A 117 4.99 2.09 -2.82
CA CYS A 117 5.01 2.73 -1.50
C CYS A 117 5.99 3.91 -1.40
N ASP A 118 7.15 3.80 -2.04
CA ASP A 118 8.15 4.88 -2.11
C ASP A 118 7.60 6.08 -2.90
N ILE A 119 6.87 5.79 -3.97
CA ILE A 119 6.32 6.80 -4.89
C ILE A 119 5.05 7.47 -4.34
N LYS A 120 4.15 6.69 -3.73
CA LYS A 120 2.77 7.11 -3.47
C LYS A 120 2.48 7.52 -2.03
N ASP A 121 3.42 7.32 -1.11
CA ASP A 121 3.27 7.78 0.26
C ASP A 121 3.08 9.32 0.29
N PRO A 122 1.91 9.82 0.78
CA PRO A 122 1.63 11.26 0.82
C PRO A 122 2.56 12.04 1.75
N SER A 123 3.33 11.34 2.58
CA SER A 123 4.33 11.94 3.46
C SER A 123 5.76 11.81 2.94
N GLN A 124 5.98 11.09 1.84
CA GLN A 124 7.33 10.77 1.32
C GLN A 124 8.28 10.28 2.43
N ASN A 125 7.74 9.49 3.35
CA ASN A 125 8.36 8.97 4.56
C ASN A 125 8.95 7.56 4.34
N ILE A 126 8.29 6.74 3.51
CA ILE A 126 8.80 5.44 3.10
C ILE A 126 9.99 5.61 2.16
N ASN A 127 11.06 4.86 2.41
CA ASN A 127 12.23 4.76 1.55
C ASN A 127 12.51 3.29 1.28
N TRP A 128 12.30 2.87 0.03
CA TRP A 128 12.59 1.51 -0.40
C TRP A 128 14.09 1.37 -0.66
N VAL A 129 14.71 0.40 0.01
CA VAL A 129 16.07 -0.02 -0.28
C VAL A 129 16.08 -1.46 -0.78
N VAL A 130 17.17 -1.86 -1.43
CA VAL A 130 17.35 -3.25 -1.84
C VAL A 130 17.48 -4.15 -0.61
N PRO A 131 16.70 -5.25 -0.50
CA PRO A 131 16.93 -6.29 0.50
C PRO A 131 18.19 -7.11 0.18
N GLU A 132 18.48 -8.10 1.02
CA GLU A 132 19.49 -9.10 0.71
C GLU A 132 19.22 -9.82 -0.63
N GLY A 133 20.30 -10.22 -1.31
CA GLY A 133 20.21 -10.86 -2.62
C GLY A 133 19.47 -12.20 -2.56
N GLY A 134 18.60 -12.43 -3.54
CA GLY A 134 17.79 -13.65 -3.65
C GLY A 134 16.38 -13.54 -3.05
N GLY A 135 16.07 -12.46 -2.33
CA GLY A 135 14.71 -12.14 -1.92
C GLY A 135 13.89 -11.44 -3.01
N GLY A 136 12.57 -11.53 -2.93
CA GLY A 136 11.62 -10.92 -3.86
C GLY A 136 10.84 -11.92 -4.70
N PRO A 137 10.10 -11.45 -5.73
CA PRO A 137 9.24 -12.30 -6.56
C PRO A 137 9.98 -13.37 -7.35
N ALA A 138 9.32 -14.52 -7.54
CA ALA A 138 9.80 -15.64 -8.35
C ALA A 138 8.99 -15.76 -9.66
N TYR A 139 8.92 -14.67 -10.43
CA TYR A 139 8.17 -14.63 -11.67
C TYR A 139 8.78 -15.52 -12.75
N ASN A 140 7.94 -16.28 -13.45
CA ASN A 140 8.34 -17.11 -14.58
C ASN A 140 7.52 -16.75 -15.82
N GLY A 141 8.15 -16.09 -16.80
CA GLY A 141 7.51 -15.70 -18.07
C GLY A 141 6.42 -14.63 -17.93
N MET A 142 6.49 -13.80 -16.89
CA MET A 142 5.66 -12.60 -16.74
C MET A 142 6.24 -11.38 -17.44
#